data_AF-A0A069DP64-F1
#
_entry.id   AF-A0A069DP64-F1
#
_cell.length_a   1.000
_cell.length_b   1.000
_cell.length_c   1.000
_cell.angle_alpha   90.00
_cell.angle_beta   90.00
_cell.angle_gamma   90.00
#
_symmetry.space_group_name_H-M   'P 1'
#
loop_
_entity.id
_entity.type
_entity.pdbx_description
1 polymer ?
#
loop_
_entity_poly.entity_id
_entity_poly.type
_entity_poly.pdbx_seq_one_letter_code
_entity_poly.pdbx_strand_id
1 'polypeptide(L)'
;MSMDIISYGVANKAASDQKKTRDTTLGAGVEGQAHNLKERIDLAEKYIQGVVRLADSIIVKDTINIMKANARLNVIAKSKRYKLANMVFEDFLDDSGIDAAKSTNFSLDITLGKVSSVSGTAVITSTAETADAVPSKAILVTEENMPQKTPLIPTMISNIRPIPYVASAYDQTYSSNQAWMAFDETSNYFMGGVNAKLPYWLMIDLGTNAEAANQLEIITTGYGTPQGGLIQGSMDGKTFENLATLPASMAYYRTYLIDFVNTVKYRYYRLIQTTSGLNRMEVNKMQLYKVTSEGAQVGKYFISRDDGVTWEPINPGELFYFGGNTPAGTKIRTRIEMPDKSELLNYGLTWS
;
A
#
# COMPACT_ATOMS: atom_id res chain seq x y z
N MET A 1 -38.02 -57.32 3.28
CA MET A 1 -37.11 -57.71 2.19
C MET A 1 -37.56 -57.30 0.78
N SER A 2 -38.85 -57.19 0.45
CA SER A 2 -39.29 -56.75 -0.89
C SER A 2 -39.28 -55.22 -1.12
N MET A 3 -39.31 -54.41 -0.06
CA MET A 3 -39.42 -52.94 -0.18
C MET A 3 -38.05 -52.26 -0.38
N ASP A 4 -36.97 -52.86 0.14
CA ASP A 4 -35.59 -52.35 0.00
C ASP A 4 -35.01 -52.53 -1.41
N ILE A 5 -35.45 -53.56 -2.15
CA ILE A 5 -34.99 -53.80 -3.52
C ILE A 5 -35.61 -52.78 -4.48
N ILE A 6 -36.85 -52.38 -4.23
CA ILE A 6 -37.56 -51.38 -5.04
C ILE A 6 -36.99 -49.98 -4.77
N SER A 7 -36.70 -49.64 -3.52
CA SER A 7 -36.07 -48.35 -3.17
C SER A 7 -34.67 -48.21 -3.79
N TYR A 8 -33.89 -49.28 -3.82
CA TYR A 8 -32.57 -49.30 -4.46
C TYR A 8 -32.65 -49.13 -5.98
N GLY A 9 -33.61 -49.78 -6.64
CA GLY A 9 -33.85 -49.63 -8.08
C GLY A 9 -34.26 -48.21 -8.47
N VAL A 10 -35.13 -47.59 -7.67
CA VAL A 10 -35.56 -46.19 -7.89
C VAL A 10 -34.42 -45.21 -7.65
N ALA A 11 -33.60 -45.41 -6.62
CA ALA A 11 -32.44 -44.57 -6.34
C ALA A 11 -31.38 -44.62 -7.45
N ASN A 12 -31.07 -45.82 -7.97
CA ASN A 12 -30.13 -45.98 -9.07
C ASN A 12 -30.62 -45.34 -10.38
N LYS A 13 -31.93 -45.45 -10.66
CA LYS A 13 -32.54 -44.78 -11.82
C LYS A 13 -32.45 -43.25 -11.69
N ALA A 14 -32.78 -42.71 -10.50
CA ALA A 14 -32.68 -41.28 -10.24
C ALA A 14 -31.23 -40.76 -10.39
N ALA A 15 -30.23 -41.51 -9.89
CA ALA A 15 -28.82 -41.15 -10.05
C ALA A 15 -28.37 -41.18 -11.53
N SER A 16 -28.81 -42.17 -12.30
CA SER A 16 -28.55 -42.26 -13.74
C SER A 16 -29.20 -41.11 -14.52
N ASP A 17 -30.45 -40.78 -14.20
CA ASP A 17 -31.18 -39.70 -14.87
C ASP A 17 -30.60 -38.32 -14.51
N GLN A 18 -30.14 -38.13 -13.26
CA GLN A 18 -29.41 -36.93 -12.84
C GLN A 18 -28.09 -36.79 -13.62
N LYS A 19 -27.31 -37.88 -13.74
CA LYS A 19 -26.05 -37.87 -14.50
C LYS A 19 -26.30 -37.54 -15.98
N LYS A 20 -27.29 -38.18 -16.59
CA LYS A 20 -27.67 -37.91 -17.99
C LYS A 20 -28.10 -36.46 -18.19
N THR A 21 -28.97 -35.94 -17.33
CA THR A 21 -29.45 -34.55 -17.40
C THR A 21 -28.28 -33.57 -17.26
N ARG A 22 -27.37 -33.83 -16.32
CA ARG A 22 -26.15 -33.03 -16.12
C ARG A 22 -25.25 -33.04 -17.35
N ASP A 23 -24.94 -34.21 -17.90
CA ASP A 23 -24.05 -34.36 -19.05
C ASP A 23 -24.66 -33.74 -20.32
N THR A 24 -25.98 -33.78 -20.45
CA THR A 24 -26.71 -33.16 -21.59
C THR A 24 -26.76 -31.64 -21.48
N THR A 25 -26.85 -31.10 -20.25
CA THR A 25 -27.01 -29.65 -20.02
C THR A 25 -25.66 -28.93 -19.98
N LEU A 26 -24.63 -29.57 -19.42
CA LEU A 26 -23.33 -28.95 -19.15
C LEU A 26 -22.21 -29.45 -20.06
N GLY A 27 -22.43 -30.55 -20.80
CA GLY A 27 -21.40 -31.23 -21.58
C GLY A 27 -20.72 -32.37 -20.80
N ALA A 28 -20.33 -33.43 -21.50
CA ALA A 28 -19.64 -34.57 -20.91
C ALA A 28 -18.25 -34.15 -20.41
N GLY A 29 -17.93 -34.48 -19.16
CA GLY A 29 -16.62 -34.19 -18.57
C GLY A 29 -16.47 -32.80 -17.94
N VAL A 30 -17.57 -32.06 -17.74
CA VAL A 30 -17.55 -30.84 -16.89
C VAL A 30 -17.52 -31.22 -15.40
N GLU A 31 -16.43 -31.87 -15.03
CA GLU A 31 -15.97 -32.05 -13.66
C GLU A 31 -14.75 -31.15 -13.52
N GLY A 32 -14.99 -29.85 -13.29
CA GLY A 32 -13.91 -28.97 -12.84
C GLY A 32 -13.35 -29.47 -11.50
N GLN A 33 -12.15 -29.04 -11.11
CA GLN A 33 -11.55 -29.42 -9.82
C GLN A 33 -12.39 -29.05 -8.57
N ALA A 34 -13.50 -28.34 -8.76
CA ALA A 34 -14.45 -27.98 -7.72
C ALA A 34 -15.63 -28.97 -7.72
N HIS A 35 -15.87 -29.59 -6.57
CA HIS A 35 -16.89 -30.61 -6.33
C HIS A 35 -18.31 -30.06 -6.34
N ASN A 36 -18.48 -28.74 -6.25
CA ASN A 36 -19.78 -28.09 -6.23
C ASN A 36 -19.71 -26.67 -6.83
N LEU A 37 -20.90 -26.09 -7.09
CA LEU A 37 -21.03 -24.75 -7.65
C LEU A 37 -20.38 -23.68 -6.76
N LYS A 38 -20.44 -23.84 -5.44
CA LYS A 38 -19.85 -22.91 -4.48
C LYS A 38 -18.32 -22.86 -4.65
N GLU A 39 -17.66 -24.01 -4.68
CA GLU A 39 -16.20 -24.08 -4.91
C GLU A 39 -15.78 -23.50 -6.26
N ARG A 40 -16.61 -23.62 -7.30
CA ARG A 40 -16.36 -22.98 -8.60
C ARG A 40 -16.44 -21.46 -8.51
N ILE A 41 -17.42 -20.92 -7.77
CA ILE A 41 -17.58 -19.49 -7.53
C ILE A 41 -16.40 -18.98 -6.68
N ASP A 42 -16.06 -19.67 -5.59
CA ASP A 42 -14.97 -19.31 -4.69
C ASP A 42 -13.60 -19.29 -5.44
N LEU A 43 -13.36 -20.26 -6.33
CA LEU A 43 -12.17 -20.27 -7.21
C LEU A 43 -12.18 -19.11 -8.19
N ALA A 44 -13.31 -18.83 -8.85
CA ALA A 44 -13.43 -17.72 -9.79
C ALA A 44 -13.19 -16.37 -9.10
N GLU A 45 -13.77 -16.16 -7.91
CA GLU A 45 -13.54 -14.98 -7.08
C GLU A 45 -12.07 -14.83 -6.70
N LYS A 46 -11.40 -15.93 -6.31
CA LYS A 46 -9.97 -15.92 -6.01
C LYS A 46 -9.13 -15.52 -7.23
N TYR A 47 -9.44 -16.03 -8.42
CA TYR A 47 -8.75 -15.64 -9.65
C TYR A 47 -8.97 -14.17 -9.99
N ILE A 48 -10.21 -13.67 -9.86
CA ILE A 48 -10.55 -12.25 -10.09
C ILE A 48 -9.76 -11.36 -9.11
N GLN A 49 -9.71 -11.71 -7.82
CA GLN A 49 -8.91 -10.97 -6.84
C GLN A 49 -7.42 -10.94 -7.22
N GLY A 50 -6.88 -12.06 -7.73
CA GLY A 50 -5.51 -12.11 -8.23
C GLY A 50 -5.27 -11.16 -9.41
N VAL A 51 -6.22 -11.09 -10.35
CA VAL A 51 -6.15 -10.18 -11.51
C VAL A 51 -6.25 -8.72 -11.09
N VAL A 52 -7.16 -8.38 -10.16
CA VAL A 52 -7.28 -7.02 -9.62
C VAL A 52 -5.98 -6.57 -8.97
N ARG A 53 -5.39 -7.42 -8.12
CA ARG A 53 -4.12 -7.12 -7.45
C ARG A 53 -2.95 -6.92 -8.42
N LEU A 54 -2.94 -7.66 -9.53
CA LEU A 54 -1.95 -7.49 -10.60
C LEU A 54 -2.18 -6.16 -11.35
N ALA A 55 -3.43 -5.84 -11.68
CA ALA A 55 -3.79 -4.57 -12.33
C ALA A 55 -3.39 -3.36 -11.46
N ASP A 56 -3.67 -3.40 -10.16
CA ASP A 56 -3.26 -2.38 -9.21
C ASP A 56 -1.73 -2.19 -9.18
N SER A 57 -0.99 -3.31 -9.13
CA SER A 57 0.47 -3.28 -9.18
C SER A 57 1.01 -2.69 -10.48
N ILE A 58 0.35 -2.94 -11.61
CA ILE A 58 0.73 -2.37 -12.91
C ILE A 58 0.48 -0.86 -12.92
N ILE A 59 -0.68 -0.41 -12.43
CA ILE A 59 -1.03 1.02 -12.38
C ILE A 59 -0.02 1.82 -11.55
N VAL A 60 0.37 1.30 -10.38
CA VAL A 60 1.38 1.95 -9.53
C VAL A 60 2.72 2.04 -10.26
N LYS A 61 3.15 0.94 -10.88
CA LYS A 61 4.41 0.89 -11.62
C LYS A 61 4.42 1.84 -12.82
N ASP A 62 3.35 1.87 -13.59
CA ASP A 62 3.22 2.77 -14.75
C ASP A 62 3.22 4.23 -14.32
N THR A 63 2.54 4.56 -13.23
CA THR A 63 2.55 5.92 -12.65
C THR A 63 3.98 6.36 -12.31
N ILE A 64 4.74 5.52 -11.60
CA ILE A 64 6.15 5.79 -11.26
C ILE A 64 7.00 5.95 -12.52
N ASN A 65 6.82 5.08 -13.52
CA ASN A 65 7.57 5.15 -14.77
C ASN A 65 7.30 6.43 -15.57
N ILE A 66 6.05 6.90 -15.59
CA ILE A 66 5.68 8.18 -16.23
C ILE A 66 6.35 9.35 -15.50
N MET A 67 6.33 9.36 -14.17
CA MET A 67 7.03 10.38 -13.37
C MET A 67 8.53 10.39 -13.66
N LYS A 68 9.17 9.22 -13.71
CA LYS A 68 10.59 9.07 -14.09
C LYS A 68 10.88 9.59 -15.49
N ALA A 69 10.02 9.29 -16.47
CA ALA A 69 10.19 9.78 -17.83
C ALA A 69 10.10 11.32 -17.90
N ASN A 70 9.17 11.92 -17.17
CA ASN A 70 9.04 13.38 -17.07
C ASN A 70 10.29 14.02 -16.44
N ALA A 71 10.82 13.43 -15.36
CA ALA A 71 12.05 13.90 -14.72
C ALA A 71 13.25 13.85 -15.69
N ARG A 72 13.40 12.76 -16.45
CA ARG A 72 14.45 12.62 -17.48
C ARG A 72 14.34 13.70 -18.55
N LEU A 73 13.14 13.95 -19.07
CA LEU A 73 12.91 15.02 -20.04
C LEU A 73 13.27 16.40 -19.47
N ASN A 74 12.96 16.65 -18.20
CA ASN A 74 13.28 17.89 -17.51
C ASN A 74 14.81 18.09 -17.38
N VAL A 75 15.54 17.04 -16.98
CA VAL A 75 17.02 17.07 -16.92
C VAL A 75 17.63 17.35 -18.29
N ILE A 76 17.15 16.69 -19.35
CA ILE A 76 17.62 16.93 -20.72
C ILE A 76 17.33 18.36 -21.15
N ALA A 77 16.13 18.87 -20.89
CA ALA A 77 15.76 20.24 -21.22
C ALA A 77 16.65 21.27 -20.50
N LYS A 78 16.93 21.06 -19.20
CA LYS A 78 17.81 21.92 -18.41
C LYS A 78 19.26 21.84 -18.87
N SER A 79 19.78 20.64 -19.12
CA SER A 79 21.13 20.44 -19.67
C SER A 79 21.31 21.23 -20.96
N LYS A 80 20.36 21.14 -21.90
CA LYS A 80 20.38 21.92 -23.15
C LYS A 80 20.31 23.43 -22.89
N ARG A 81 19.37 23.89 -22.04
CA ARG A 81 19.18 25.32 -21.72
C ARG A 81 20.45 25.95 -21.15
N TYR A 82 21.16 25.23 -20.29
CA TYR A 82 22.34 25.76 -19.58
C TYR A 82 23.67 25.30 -20.16
N LYS A 83 23.65 24.59 -21.29
CA LYS A 83 24.83 24.06 -22.00
C LYS A 83 25.71 23.18 -21.09
N LEU A 84 25.07 22.27 -20.38
CA LEU A 84 25.74 21.28 -19.52
C LEU A 84 26.05 20.04 -20.37
N ALA A 85 27.30 19.60 -20.34
CA ALA A 85 27.81 18.58 -21.26
C ALA A 85 27.70 17.15 -20.72
N ASN A 86 27.75 17.01 -19.39
CA ASN A 86 27.78 15.74 -18.70
C ASN A 86 26.49 15.50 -17.93
N MET A 87 26.14 14.23 -17.71
CA MET A 87 24.89 13.84 -17.08
C MET A 87 24.96 12.43 -16.50
N VAL A 88 24.37 12.25 -15.33
CA VAL A 88 24.05 10.94 -14.74
C VAL A 88 22.59 10.92 -14.34
N PHE A 89 21.97 9.75 -14.48
CA PHE A 89 20.62 9.47 -14.02
C PHE A 89 20.64 8.25 -13.13
N GLU A 90 19.93 8.36 -12.01
CA GLU A 90 19.67 7.25 -11.12
C GLU A 90 18.16 6.98 -11.10
N ASP A 91 17.77 5.76 -11.41
CA ASP A 91 16.38 5.30 -11.45
C ASP A 91 16.04 4.18 -10.45
N PHE A 92 17.03 3.80 -9.64
CA PHE A 92 16.97 2.86 -8.53
C PHE A 92 16.50 1.46 -8.90
N LEU A 93 16.63 1.06 -10.18
CA LEU A 93 16.37 -0.31 -10.61
C LEU A 93 17.49 -1.28 -10.18
N ASP A 94 18.63 -0.74 -9.75
CA ASP A 94 19.71 -1.43 -9.07
C ASP A 94 20.34 -0.52 -8.00
N ASP A 95 21.41 -0.99 -7.33
CA ASP A 95 22.13 -0.26 -6.29
C ASP A 95 23.44 0.39 -6.78
N SER A 96 23.72 0.36 -8.09
CA SER A 96 25.03 0.69 -8.65
C SER A 96 25.40 2.17 -8.53
N GLY A 97 24.42 3.08 -8.50
CA GLY A 97 24.66 4.50 -8.26
C GLY A 97 24.64 4.90 -6.79
N ILE A 98 24.45 3.96 -5.84
CA ILE A 98 24.45 4.24 -4.40
C ILE A 98 25.76 3.76 -3.75
N ASP A 99 26.47 4.66 -3.07
CA ASP A 99 27.58 4.29 -2.20
C ASP A 99 27.03 3.82 -0.84
N ALA A 100 26.89 2.49 -0.70
CA ALA A 100 26.37 1.86 0.51
C ALA A 100 27.20 2.16 1.76
N ALA A 101 28.51 2.42 1.64
CA ALA A 101 29.37 2.72 2.79
C ALA A 101 29.15 4.15 3.32
N LYS A 102 28.58 5.05 2.50
CA LYS A 102 28.26 6.45 2.84
C LYS A 102 26.76 6.71 2.93
N SER A 103 25.93 5.67 2.88
CA SER A 103 24.47 5.78 2.88
C SER A 103 23.87 5.06 4.09
N THR A 104 22.80 5.60 4.67
CA THR A 104 22.20 5.09 5.91
C THR A 104 20.69 5.26 5.94
N ASN A 105 20.03 4.43 6.76
CA ASN A 105 18.59 4.50 7.09
C ASN A 105 17.64 4.44 5.87
N PHE A 106 18.02 3.73 4.80
CA PHE A 106 17.21 3.60 3.60
C PHE A 106 16.91 2.14 3.25
N SER A 107 15.85 1.96 2.47
CA SER A 107 15.51 0.70 1.79
C SER A 107 15.38 0.96 0.30
N LEU A 108 16.02 0.12 -0.50
CA LEU A 108 15.90 0.13 -1.96
C LEU A 108 14.85 -0.87 -2.40
N ASP A 109 13.85 -0.42 -3.15
CA ASP A 109 12.89 -1.27 -3.85
C ASP A 109 13.23 -1.26 -5.34
N ILE A 110 13.98 -2.26 -5.79
CA ILE A 110 14.38 -2.43 -7.20
C ILE A 110 13.20 -2.77 -8.13
N THR A 111 12.07 -3.24 -7.58
CA THR A 111 10.91 -3.63 -8.39
C THR A 111 10.13 -2.41 -8.85
N LEU A 112 9.99 -1.43 -7.96
CA LEU A 112 9.40 -0.13 -8.25
C LEU A 112 10.46 0.92 -8.67
N GLY A 113 11.72 0.64 -8.41
CA GLY A 113 12.84 1.55 -8.59
C GLY A 113 12.68 2.80 -7.73
N LYS A 114 12.66 2.63 -6.42
CA LYS A 114 12.55 3.75 -5.48
C LYS A 114 13.37 3.50 -4.22
N VAL A 115 13.71 4.58 -3.54
CA VAL A 115 14.34 4.54 -2.23
C VAL A 115 13.39 5.14 -1.20
N SER A 116 13.22 4.47 -0.06
CA SER A 116 12.39 4.94 1.04
C SER A 116 13.21 5.06 2.32
N SER A 117 12.90 6.06 3.15
CA SER A 117 13.45 6.12 4.52
C SER A 117 12.89 4.99 5.38
N VAL A 118 13.76 4.30 6.15
CA VAL A 118 13.34 3.22 7.06
C VAL A 118 12.95 3.78 8.43
N SER A 119 13.78 4.67 8.98
CA SER A 119 13.53 5.34 10.25
C SER A 119 14.30 6.64 10.34
N GLY A 120 13.62 7.75 10.59
CA GLY A 120 14.26 9.06 10.68
C GLY A 120 14.80 9.53 9.33
N THR A 121 15.81 10.40 9.36
CA THR A 121 16.42 10.91 8.12
C THR A 121 17.25 9.82 7.44
N ALA A 122 16.95 9.54 6.18
CA ALA A 122 17.77 8.70 5.32
C ALA A 122 18.82 9.52 4.60
N VAL A 123 20.03 8.98 4.47
CA VAL A 123 21.14 9.61 3.74
C VAL A 123 21.50 8.71 2.57
N ILE A 124 21.35 9.24 1.35
CA ILE A 124 21.75 8.57 0.11
C ILE A 124 22.92 9.33 -0.47
N THR A 125 24.09 8.69 -0.54
CA THR A 125 25.26 9.24 -1.19
C THR A 125 25.50 8.49 -2.49
N SER A 126 25.66 9.20 -3.61
CA SER A 126 25.94 8.55 -4.88
C SER A 126 27.34 7.93 -4.90
N THR A 127 27.54 6.96 -5.78
CA THR A 127 28.89 6.60 -6.22
C THR A 127 29.58 7.80 -6.89
N ALA A 128 30.91 7.76 -6.95
CA ALA A 128 31.70 8.88 -7.47
C ALA A 128 31.70 8.87 -9.00
N GLU A 129 31.27 9.97 -9.60
CA GLU A 129 31.41 10.22 -11.03
C GLU A 129 32.71 10.97 -11.30
N THR A 130 33.47 10.57 -12.31
CA THR A 130 34.71 11.29 -12.69
C THR A 130 34.44 12.16 -13.90
N ALA A 131 34.52 13.48 -13.72
CA ALA A 131 34.36 14.45 -14.79
C ALA A 131 35.66 14.65 -15.58
N ASP A 132 35.53 14.92 -16.89
CA ASP A 132 36.66 15.20 -17.78
C ASP A 132 37.42 16.49 -17.42
N ALA A 133 36.72 17.43 -16.77
CA ALA A 133 37.27 18.70 -16.29
C ALA A 133 36.64 19.06 -14.94
N VAL A 134 37.28 19.98 -14.20
CA VAL A 134 36.74 20.48 -12.93
C VAL A 134 35.39 21.19 -13.21
N PRO A 135 34.26 20.66 -12.71
CA PRO A 135 32.96 21.23 -12.98
C PRO A 135 32.83 22.62 -12.37
N SER A 136 32.24 23.55 -13.11
CA SER A 136 32.00 24.94 -12.69
C SER A 136 30.54 25.20 -12.31
N LYS A 137 29.62 24.44 -12.91
CA LYS A 137 28.18 24.56 -12.68
C LYS A 137 27.48 23.21 -12.83
N ALA A 138 26.37 23.05 -12.14
CA ALA A 138 25.57 21.84 -12.16
C ALA A 138 24.07 22.15 -12.00
N ILE A 139 23.23 21.19 -12.38
CA ILE A 139 21.81 21.15 -12.05
C ILE A 139 21.49 19.75 -11.57
N LEU A 140 20.89 19.68 -10.39
CA LEU A 140 20.24 18.49 -9.88
C LEU A 140 18.74 18.59 -10.19
N VAL A 141 18.11 17.49 -10.59
CA VAL A 141 16.66 17.33 -10.64
C VAL A 141 16.34 16.08 -9.84
N THR A 142 15.34 16.16 -8.99
CA THR A 142 14.88 15.04 -8.18
C THR A 142 13.39 14.89 -8.34
N GLU A 143 12.92 13.65 -8.24
CA GLU A 143 11.50 13.36 -8.14
C GLU A 143 11.27 12.65 -6.81
N GLU A 144 10.59 13.34 -5.90
CA GLU A 144 10.27 12.84 -4.57
C GLU A 144 8.77 12.60 -4.43
N ASN A 145 8.44 11.67 -3.55
CA ASN A 145 7.09 11.46 -3.09
C ASN A 145 7.10 11.47 -1.57
N MET A 146 6.34 12.37 -0.96
CA MET A 146 6.03 12.31 0.45
C MET A 146 4.56 11.95 0.61
N PRO A 147 4.23 10.67 0.92
CA PRO A 147 2.87 10.26 1.14
C PRO A 147 2.27 11.02 2.33
N GLN A 148 1.40 11.99 2.06
CA GLN A 148 0.62 12.67 3.08
C GLN A 148 -0.55 11.76 3.48
N LYS A 149 -0.61 11.41 4.76
CA LYS A 149 -1.67 10.57 5.33
C LYS A 149 -2.68 11.47 6.02
N THR A 150 -3.85 11.63 5.42
CA THR A 150 -4.96 12.34 6.04
C THR A 150 -5.89 11.34 6.72
N PRO A 151 -6.08 11.39 8.06
CA PRO A 151 -7.04 10.53 8.75
C PRO A 151 -8.46 10.85 8.28
N LEU A 152 -9.22 9.82 7.93
CA LEU A 152 -10.61 9.96 7.45
C LEU A 152 -11.65 9.81 8.55
N ILE A 153 -11.31 9.14 9.64
CA ILE A 153 -12.18 8.96 10.80
C ILE A 153 -11.71 9.93 11.90
N PRO A 154 -12.59 10.79 12.43
CA PRO A 154 -12.28 11.59 13.61
C PRO A 154 -12.38 10.75 14.89
N THR A 155 -11.81 11.26 15.98
CA THR A 155 -12.00 10.67 17.31
C THR A 155 -13.49 10.53 17.65
N MET A 156 -13.97 9.30 17.75
CA MET A 156 -15.35 9.01 18.09
C MET A 156 -15.58 9.06 19.60
N ILE A 157 -16.79 9.44 20.00
CA ILE A 157 -17.22 9.47 21.42
C ILE A 157 -18.48 8.62 21.66
N SER A 158 -19.13 8.14 20.60
CA SER A 158 -20.22 7.18 20.63
C SER A 158 -20.41 6.56 19.26
N ASN A 159 -21.25 5.53 19.14
CA ASN A 159 -21.55 4.88 17.84
C ASN A 159 -22.11 5.82 16.78
N ILE A 160 -22.59 7.01 17.14
CA ILE A 160 -23.20 7.97 16.22
C ILE A 160 -22.57 9.37 16.31
N ARG A 161 -21.39 9.50 16.94
CA ARG A 161 -20.71 10.79 17.10
C ARG A 161 -19.19 10.72 16.94
N PRO A 162 -18.59 11.70 16.25
CA PRO A 162 -19.23 12.93 15.73
C PRO A 162 -20.07 12.68 14.46
N ILE A 163 -21.10 13.50 14.23
CA ILE A 163 -21.88 13.45 12.99
C ILE A 163 -20.96 13.89 11.83
N PRO A 164 -21.02 13.26 10.65
CA PRO A 164 -21.99 12.25 10.20
C PRO A 164 -21.52 10.79 10.38
N TYR A 165 -20.50 10.55 11.20
CA TYR A 165 -19.87 9.25 11.35
C TYR A 165 -20.70 8.30 12.22
N VAL A 166 -20.88 7.07 11.74
CA VAL A 166 -21.58 6.01 12.49
C VAL A 166 -20.73 4.75 12.55
N ALA A 167 -20.30 4.37 13.75
CA ALA A 167 -19.63 3.10 14.01
C ALA A 167 -20.67 2.02 14.31
N SER A 168 -20.46 0.85 13.72
CA SER A 168 -21.31 -0.31 13.94
C SER A 168 -20.49 -1.60 13.82
N ALA A 169 -21.01 -2.68 14.36
CA ALA A 169 -20.38 -3.99 14.28
C ALA A 169 -21.44 -5.07 14.14
N TYR A 170 -21.01 -6.28 13.76
CA TYR A 170 -21.87 -7.46 13.66
C TYR A 170 -22.66 -7.70 14.96
N ASP A 171 -21.97 -7.59 16.09
CA ASP A 171 -22.55 -7.67 17.42
C ASP A 171 -21.77 -6.74 18.37
N GLN A 172 -22.46 -6.21 19.38
CA GLN A 172 -21.93 -5.32 20.41
C GLN A 172 -22.39 -5.82 21.79
N THR A 173 -21.96 -7.04 22.11
CA THR A 173 -22.44 -7.80 23.26
C THR A 173 -22.28 -7.06 24.60
N TYR A 174 -21.22 -6.23 24.73
CA TYR A 174 -20.90 -5.52 25.97
C TYR A 174 -21.00 -4.01 25.80
N SER A 175 -21.69 -3.35 26.73
CA SER A 175 -21.79 -1.88 26.78
C SER A 175 -20.44 -1.19 26.98
N SER A 176 -19.44 -1.92 27.51
CA SER A 176 -18.06 -1.45 27.71
C SER A 176 -17.14 -1.61 26.51
N ASN A 177 -17.61 -2.20 25.40
CA ASN A 177 -16.79 -2.54 24.23
C ASN A 177 -17.51 -2.28 22.91
N GLN A 178 -18.12 -1.09 22.83
CA GLN A 178 -18.91 -0.66 21.68
C GLN A 178 -18.03 -0.42 20.45
N ALA A 179 -18.62 -0.45 19.25
CA ALA A 179 -17.91 -0.32 17.98
C ALA A 179 -17.09 0.98 17.90
N TRP A 180 -17.63 2.10 18.39
CA TRP A 180 -16.96 3.40 18.37
C TRP A 180 -15.63 3.43 19.13
N MET A 181 -15.41 2.52 20.09
CA MET A 181 -14.17 2.49 20.88
C MET A 181 -12.95 2.05 20.07
N ALA A 182 -13.14 1.39 18.92
CA ALA A 182 -12.03 1.18 17.98
C ALA A 182 -11.59 2.47 17.27
N PHE A 183 -12.35 3.56 17.41
CA PHE A 183 -12.15 4.82 16.69
C PHE A 183 -12.00 6.00 17.66
N ASP A 184 -11.80 5.76 18.96
CA ASP A 184 -11.77 6.81 19.98
C ASP A 184 -10.36 7.32 20.32
N GLU A 185 -9.33 6.82 19.63
CA GLU A 185 -7.91 7.18 19.84
C GLU A 185 -7.40 6.97 21.28
N THR A 186 -8.10 6.17 22.09
CA THR A 186 -7.69 5.82 23.46
C THR A 186 -7.20 4.37 23.58
N SER A 187 -6.91 3.93 24.81
CA SER A 187 -6.58 2.52 25.10
C SER A 187 -7.80 1.61 25.20
N ASN A 188 -9.02 2.14 25.01
CA ASN A 188 -10.23 1.33 24.91
C ASN A 188 -10.17 0.41 23.68
N TYR A 189 -11.07 -0.57 23.64
CA TYR A 189 -11.15 -1.49 22.51
C TYR A 189 -12.59 -1.90 22.25
N PHE A 190 -12.89 -2.07 20.97
CA PHE A 190 -14.06 -2.79 20.53
C PHE A 190 -13.86 -4.29 20.77
N MET A 191 -14.92 -4.98 21.21
CA MET A 191 -15.00 -6.44 21.25
C MET A 191 -16.39 -6.87 20.78
N GLY A 192 -16.43 -7.68 19.73
CA GLY A 192 -17.68 -8.23 19.20
C GLY A 192 -17.54 -9.67 18.75
N GLY A 193 -18.68 -10.29 18.42
CA GLY A 193 -18.73 -11.67 17.95
C GLY A 193 -18.67 -12.74 19.04
N VAL A 194 -18.82 -12.36 20.32
CA VAL A 194 -18.75 -13.31 21.45
C VAL A 194 -19.85 -14.36 21.31
N ASN A 195 -19.44 -15.63 21.16
CA ASN A 195 -20.34 -16.78 20.90
C ASN A 195 -21.12 -16.71 19.58
N ALA A 196 -20.81 -15.77 18.68
CA ALA A 196 -21.42 -15.69 17.37
C ALA A 196 -20.67 -16.58 16.35
N LYS A 197 -21.35 -16.96 15.27
CA LYS A 197 -20.70 -17.62 14.12
C LYS A 197 -20.06 -16.56 13.23
N LEU A 198 -18.86 -16.88 12.72
CA LEU A 198 -18.22 -16.08 11.67
C LEU A 198 -19.16 -15.88 10.46
N PRO A 199 -18.98 -14.79 9.69
CA PRO A 199 -17.94 -13.76 9.84
C PRO A 199 -18.30 -12.65 10.85
N TYR A 200 -17.30 -12.09 11.53
CA TYR A 200 -17.45 -10.88 12.35
C TYR A 200 -17.07 -9.66 11.51
N TRP A 201 -17.71 -8.52 11.75
CA TRP A 201 -17.33 -7.28 11.11
C TRP A 201 -17.41 -6.08 12.05
N LEU A 202 -16.55 -5.10 11.78
CA LEU A 202 -16.52 -3.77 12.39
C LEU A 202 -16.53 -2.77 11.24
N MET A 203 -17.45 -1.81 11.27
CA MET A 203 -17.73 -0.90 10.17
C MET A 203 -17.80 0.55 10.65
N ILE A 204 -17.32 1.45 9.80
CA ILE A 204 -17.55 2.89 9.89
C ILE A 204 -18.34 3.36 8.66
N ASP A 205 -19.43 4.08 8.91
CA ASP A 205 -20.11 4.92 7.93
C ASP A 205 -19.50 6.32 8.02
N LEU A 206 -18.87 6.81 6.96
CA LEU A 206 -18.32 8.16 6.85
C LEU A 206 -19.41 9.21 6.55
N GLY A 207 -20.65 8.78 6.34
CA GLY A 207 -21.81 9.63 6.08
C GLY A 207 -21.67 10.40 4.77
N THR A 208 -21.86 11.71 4.84
CA THR A 208 -21.67 12.61 3.68
C THR A 208 -20.20 12.81 3.33
N ASN A 209 -19.25 12.32 4.14
CA ASN A 209 -17.81 12.47 3.92
C ASN A 209 -17.21 11.25 3.20
N ALA A 210 -17.96 10.66 2.26
CA ALA A 210 -17.47 9.55 1.45
C ALA A 210 -16.17 9.93 0.74
N GLU A 211 -15.15 9.09 0.89
CA GLU A 211 -13.79 9.39 0.41
C GLU A 211 -13.05 8.09 0.08
N ALA A 212 -12.04 8.17 -0.79
CA ALA A 212 -11.17 7.05 -1.09
C ALA A 212 -10.10 6.90 0.01
N ALA A 213 -10.16 5.81 0.77
CA ALA A 213 -9.09 5.40 1.67
C ALA A 213 -8.07 4.55 0.91
N ASN A 214 -6.80 4.63 1.27
CA ASN A 214 -5.70 3.88 0.65
C ASN A 214 -4.85 3.10 1.65
N GLN A 215 -5.07 3.34 2.95
CA GLN A 215 -4.40 2.60 4.00
C GLN A 215 -5.33 2.43 5.20
N LEU A 216 -5.22 1.28 5.84
CA LEU A 216 -5.83 0.98 7.12
C LEU A 216 -4.73 0.79 8.16
N GLU A 217 -4.83 1.53 9.27
CA GLU A 217 -4.10 1.24 10.50
C GLU A 217 -5.00 0.42 11.42
N ILE A 218 -4.45 -0.69 11.94
CA ILE A 218 -5.08 -1.49 12.99
C ILE A 218 -4.10 -1.60 14.15
N ILE A 219 -4.55 -1.28 15.36
CA ILE A 219 -3.87 -1.69 16.58
C ILE A 219 -4.64 -2.87 17.17
N THR A 220 -3.97 -4.01 17.21
CA THR A 220 -4.52 -5.25 17.75
C THR A 220 -4.41 -5.26 19.27
N THR A 221 -5.30 -5.99 19.91
CA THR A 221 -5.25 -6.22 21.35
C THR A 221 -4.69 -7.60 21.67
N GLY A 222 -4.99 -8.14 22.84
CA GLY A 222 -4.71 -9.53 23.19
C GLY A 222 -5.51 -10.53 22.35
N TYR A 223 -6.13 -11.47 23.05
CA TYR A 223 -6.55 -12.76 22.50
C TYR A 223 -7.50 -12.71 21.29
N GLY A 224 -8.39 -11.73 21.17
CA GLY A 224 -9.36 -11.64 20.06
C GLY A 224 -8.86 -10.94 18.80
N THR A 225 -7.55 -10.82 18.61
CA THR A 225 -6.96 -10.14 17.45
C THR A 225 -7.52 -10.66 16.10
N PRO A 226 -7.88 -9.78 15.14
CA PRO A 226 -8.34 -10.20 13.82
C PRO A 226 -7.33 -11.12 13.12
N GLN A 227 -7.81 -12.24 12.56
CA GLN A 227 -6.98 -13.21 11.85
C GLN A 227 -7.66 -13.64 10.57
N GLY A 228 -7.06 -13.33 9.41
CA GLY A 228 -7.60 -13.67 8.10
C GLY A 228 -8.98 -13.08 7.84
N GLY A 229 -9.08 -12.32 6.75
CA GLY A 229 -10.24 -11.48 6.52
C GLY A 229 -9.99 -10.49 5.42
N LEU A 230 -10.89 -9.53 5.30
CA LEU A 230 -10.88 -8.54 4.23
C LEU A 230 -11.08 -7.14 4.79
N ILE A 231 -10.53 -6.18 4.08
CA ILE A 231 -10.90 -4.77 4.15
C ILE A 231 -11.82 -4.54 2.98
N GLN A 232 -13.00 -3.97 3.23
CA GLN A 232 -14.02 -3.78 2.21
C GLN A 232 -14.56 -2.36 2.20
N GLY A 233 -14.95 -1.88 1.02
CA GLY A 233 -15.61 -0.60 0.79
C GLY A 233 -17.02 -0.78 0.20
N SER A 234 -17.93 0.14 0.50
CA SER A 234 -19.29 0.15 -0.05
C SER A 234 -19.87 1.56 -0.17
N MET A 235 -20.69 1.78 -1.19
CA MET A 235 -21.45 3.03 -1.39
C MET A 235 -22.79 3.01 -0.65
N ASP A 236 -23.39 1.83 -0.49
CA ASP A 236 -24.79 1.63 -0.05
C ASP A 236 -24.92 0.88 1.28
N GLY A 237 -23.80 0.39 1.83
CA GLY A 237 -23.75 -0.39 3.06
C GLY A 237 -24.28 -1.81 2.89
N LYS A 238 -24.52 -2.27 1.66
CA LYS A 238 -25.08 -3.59 1.33
C LYS A 238 -24.16 -4.39 0.43
N THR A 239 -23.71 -3.77 -0.66
CA THR A 239 -22.81 -4.39 -1.63
C THR A 239 -21.40 -3.92 -1.33
N PHE A 240 -20.50 -4.85 -1.02
CA PHE A 240 -19.14 -4.56 -0.59
C PHE A 240 -18.12 -5.09 -1.59
N GLU A 241 -17.15 -4.24 -1.93
CA GLU A 241 -15.99 -4.59 -2.73
C GLU A 241 -14.78 -4.87 -1.85
N ASN A 242 -13.98 -5.86 -2.23
CA ASN A 242 -12.76 -6.23 -1.51
C ASN A 242 -11.62 -5.28 -1.89
N LEU A 243 -11.05 -4.58 -0.91
CA LEU A 243 -9.95 -3.63 -1.09
C LEU A 243 -8.61 -4.25 -0.74
N ALA A 244 -8.56 -5.07 0.32
CA ALA A 244 -7.36 -5.76 0.75
C ALA A 244 -7.68 -7.01 1.57
N THR A 245 -6.68 -7.87 1.73
CA THR A 245 -6.74 -9.05 2.61
C THR A 245 -5.95 -8.78 3.89
N LEU A 246 -6.50 -9.20 5.03
CA LEU A 246 -5.77 -9.18 6.29
C LEU A 246 -4.70 -10.30 6.32
N PRO A 247 -3.60 -10.10 7.06
CA PRO A 247 -2.69 -11.20 7.35
C PRO A 247 -3.43 -12.41 7.93
N ALA A 248 -3.01 -13.61 7.55
CA ALA A 248 -3.58 -14.85 8.06
C ALA A 248 -3.43 -14.98 9.59
N SER A 249 -2.40 -14.33 10.15
CA SER A 249 -2.19 -14.19 11.58
C SER A 249 -1.67 -12.79 11.88
N MET A 250 -2.25 -12.15 12.90
CA MET A 250 -1.77 -10.89 13.47
C MET A 250 -1.40 -11.14 14.93
N ALA A 251 -0.28 -10.58 15.35
CA ALA A 251 0.27 -10.70 16.69
C ALA A 251 -0.39 -9.72 17.66
N TYR A 252 -0.34 -10.04 18.95
CA TYR A 252 -0.93 -9.25 20.02
C TYR A 252 -0.17 -7.95 20.26
N TYR A 253 -0.91 -6.88 20.57
CA TYR A 253 -0.36 -5.55 20.88
C TYR A 253 0.62 -5.07 19.81
N ARG A 254 0.16 -5.08 18.56
CA ARG A 254 0.93 -4.62 17.41
C ARG A 254 0.13 -3.66 16.56
N THR A 255 0.84 -2.71 15.98
CA THR A 255 0.33 -1.84 14.92
C THR A 255 0.57 -2.50 13.57
N TYR A 256 -0.48 -2.54 12.76
CA TYR A 256 -0.43 -2.98 11.38
C TYR A 256 -0.85 -1.84 10.49
N LEU A 257 -0.04 -1.55 9.48
CA LEU A 257 -0.37 -0.65 8.39
C LEU A 257 -0.59 -1.51 7.15
N ILE A 258 -1.80 -1.46 6.60
CA ILE A 258 -2.19 -2.26 5.44
C ILE A 258 -2.50 -1.28 4.31
N ASP A 259 -1.62 -1.22 3.32
CA ASP A 259 -1.79 -0.41 2.12
C ASP A 259 -2.67 -1.14 1.10
N PHE A 260 -3.51 -0.38 0.40
CA PHE A 260 -4.34 -0.88 -0.69
C PHE A 260 -4.61 0.21 -1.73
N VAL A 261 -4.74 -0.20 -2.98
CA VAL A 261 -5.10 0.71 -4.07
C VAL A 261 -6.62 0.84 -4.08
N ASN A 262 -7.09 2.08 -4.02
CA ASN A 262 -8.51 2.38 -4.11
C ASN A 262 -8.68 3.81 -4.64
N THR A 263 -9.36 3.92 -5.77
CA THR A 263 -9.69 5.19 -6.41
C THR A 263 -11.18 5.53 -6.23
N VAL A 264 -11.97 4.63 -5.64
CA VAL A 264 -13.41 4.79 -5.46
C VAL A 264 -13.70 5.38 -4.09
N LYS A 265 -14.54 6.41 -4.07
CA LYS A 265 -14.94 7.11 -2.84
C LYS A 265 -16.07 6.37 -2.14
N TYR A 266 -15.74 5.50 -1.19
CA TYR A 266 -16.75 4.78 -0.42
C TYR A 266 -17.28 5.57 0.76
N ARG A 267 -18.55 5.35 1.07
CA ARG A 267 -19.21 5.85 2.28
C ARG A 267 -18.99 4.91 3.46
N TYR A 268 -19.03 3.61 3.21
CA TYR A 268 -18.90 2.58 4.23
C TYR A 268 -17.57 1.84 4.06
N TYR A 269 -16.85 1.67 5.16
CA TYR A 269 -15.67 0.82 5.21
C TYR A 269 -15.82 -0.17 6.34
N ARG A 270 -15.49 -1.44 6.08
CA ARG A 270 -15.51 -2.46 7.12
C ARG A 270 -14.29 -3.36 7.10
N LEU A 271 -13.88 -3.74 8.30
CA LEU A 271 -13.02 -4.87 8.58
C LEU A 271 -13.91 -6.09 8.75
N ILE A 272 -13.70 -7.13 7.96
CA ILE A 272 -14.41 -8.41 8.11
C ILE A 272 -13.41 -9.51 8.42
N GLN A 273 -13.67 -10.26 9.49
CA GLN A 273 -12.91 -11.43 9.89
C GLN A 273 -13.66 -12.67 9.42
N THR A 274 -13.00 -13.47 8.57
CA THR A 274 -13.59 -14.67 7.95
C THR A 274 -12.99 -15.96 8.49
N THR A 275 -11.86 -15.87 9.17
CA THR A 275 -11.24 -16.98 9.92
C THR A 275 -11.06 -16.56 11.37
N SER A 276 -10.97 -17.51 12.28
CA SER A 276 -10.88 -17.18 13.70
C SER A 276 -9.94 -18.16 14.37
N GLY A 277 -9.01 -17.61 15.17
CA GLY A 277 -8.37 -18.35 16.24
C GLY A 277 -9.23 -18.44 17.50
N LEU A 278 -10.15 -17.49 17.73
CA LEU A 278 -11.11 -17.43 18.85
C LEU A 278 -12.48 -16.86 18.45
N ASN A 279 -13.55 -17.25 19.13
CA ASN A 279 -14.95 -16.85 18.85
C ASN A 279 -15.27 -15.38 19.22
N ARG A 280 -14.41 -14.43 18.82
CA ARG A 280 -14.56 -12.98 18.98
C ARG A 280 -13.56 -12.23 18.09
N MET A 281 -13.85 -10.95 17.85
CA MET A 281 -12.94 -9.98 17.25
C MET A 281 -12.74 -8.82 18.23
N GLU A 282 -11.49 -8.46 18.47
CA GLU A 282 -11.11 -7.36 19.37
C GLU A 282 -10.15 -6.40 18.66
N VAL A 283 -10.46 -5.11 18.67
CA VAL A 283 -9.69 -4.06 17.96
C VAL A 283 -9.53 -2.86 18.88
N ASN A 284 -8.28 -2.50 19.18
CA ASN A 284 -7.94 -1.32 19.99
C ASN A 284 -8.07 -0.03 19.16
N LYS A 285 -7.54 -0.05 17.94
CA LYS A 285 -7.65 1.08 17.01
C LYS A 285 -7.89 0.60 15.60
N MET A 286 -8.74 1.31 14.88
CA MET A 286 -8.95 1.20 13.45
C MET A 286 -8.97 2.62 12.87
N GLN A 287 -8.04 2.95 11.99
CA GLN A 287 -8.00 4.26 11.34
C GLN A 287 -7.82 4.12 9.83
N LEU A 288 -8.66 4.82 9.06
CA LEU A 288 -8.51 4.92 7.62
C LEU A 288 -7.73 6.18 7.26
N TYR A 289 -6.83 6.05 6.29
CA TYR A 289 -6.10 7.16 5.74
C TYR A 289 -6.36 7.27 4.25
N LYS A 290 -6.63 8.50 3.80
CA LYS A 290 -6.38 8.89 2.42
C LYS A 290 -4.90 9.18 2.31
N VAL A 291 -4.26 8.58 1.32
CA VAL A 291 -2.83 8.78 1.08
C VAL A 291 -2.70 9.58 -0.21
N THR A 292 -2.23 10.82 -0.11
CA THR A 292 -1.94 11.65 -1.29
C THR A 292 -0.44 11.80 -1.45
N SER A 293 0.04 11.60 -2.66
CA SER A 293 1.39 12.00 -3.05
C SER A 293 1.41 13.51 -3.26
N GLU A 294 1.95 14.27 -2.31
CA GLU A 294 2.40 15.62 -2.62
C GLU A 294 3.82 15.51 -3.16
N GLY A 295 4.03 15.90 -4.42
CA GLY A 295 5.36 16.04 -5.04
C GLY A 295 6.15 17.23 -4.48
N ALA A 296 5.94 17.57 -3.21
CA ALA A 296 6.70 18.60 -2.53
C ALA A 296 8.11 18.07 -2.33
N GLN A 297 9.08 18.81 -2.85
CA GLN A 297 10.49 18.55 -2.64
C GLN A 297 10.82 18.82 -1.17
N VAL A 298 11.11 17.78 -0.41
CA VAL A 298 11.28 17.83 1.06
C VAL A 298 12.68 17.42 1.51
N GLY A 299 13.45 16.78 0.62
CA GLY A 299 14.85 16.45 0.86
C GLY A 299 15.76 17.69 0.97
N LYS A 300 16.93 17.49 1.57
CA LYS A 300 18.08 18.40 1.43
C LYS A 300 19.10 17.76 0.52
N TYR A 301 19.72 18.56 -0.34
CA TYR A 301 20.62 18.05 -1.36
C TYR A 301 21.94 18.77 -1.31
N PHE A 302 22.97 17.98 -1.55
CA PHE A 302 24.34 18.45 -1.52
C PHE A 302 25.10 17.88 -2.70
N ILE A 303 26.09 18.62 -3.14
CA ILE A 303 27.01 18.23 -4.20
C ILE A 303 28.45 18.42 -3.73
N SER A 304 29.33 17.52 -4.17
CA SER A 304 30.76 17.52 -3.89
C SER A 304 31.56 17.42 -5.18
N ARG A 305 32.79 17.96 -5.20
CA ARG A 305 33.80 17.78 -6.26
C ARG A 305 35.07 17.07 -5.78
N ASP A 306 35.09 16.65 -4.53
CA ASP A 306 36.24 16.06 -3.84
C ASP A 306 35.90 14.69 -3.22
N ASP A 307 35.11 13.88 -3.95
CA ASP A 307 34.74 12.51 -3.54
C ASP A 307 33.93 12.46 -2.23
N GLY A 308 33.18 13.52 -1.93
CA GLY A 308 32.31 13.63 -0.77
C GLY A 308 33.02 14.01 0.53
N VAL A 309 34.19 14.65 0.45
CA VAL A 309 34.90 15.19 1.61
C VAL A 309 34.27 16.52 2.04
N THR A 310 34.00 17.41 1.09
CA THR A 310 33.28 18.66 1.31
C THR A 310 31.96 18.67 0.52
N TRP A 311 30.96 19.34 1.08
CA TRP A 311 29.59 19.34 0.57
C TRP A 311 29.07 20.77 0.47
N GLU A 312 28.59 21.15 -0.70
CA GLU A 312 27.85 22.40 -0.91
C GLU A 312 26.36 22.09 -1.09
N PRO A 313 25.45 22.87 -0.46
CA PRO A 313 24.02 22.70 -0.68
C PRO A 313 23.67 23.06 -2.12
N ILE A 314 22.81 22.25 -2.73
CA ILE A 314 22.27 22.48 -4.08
C ILE A 314 20.74 22.43 -4.00
N ASN A 315 20.06 23.35 -4.70
CA ASN A 315 18.61 23.34 -4.82
C ASN A 315 18.24 22.64 -6.13
N PRO A 316 17.52 21.51 -6.08
CA PRO A 316 17.03 20.89 -7.30
C PRO A 316 16.20 21.84 -8.15
N GLY A 317 16.46 21.71 -9.44
CA GLY A 317 15.86 22.48 -10.49
C GLY A 317 16.47 23.87 -10.73
N GLU A 318 17.36 24.35 -9.86
CA GLU A 318 18.07 25.61 -10.01
C GLU A 318 19.49 25.39 -10.56
N LEU A 319 20.00 26.38 -11.30
CA LEU A 319 21.39 26.37 -11.75
C LEU A 319 22.32 26.67 -10.57
N PHE A 320 23.15 25.69 -10.22
CA PHE A 320 24.15 25.81 -9.18
C PHE A 320 25.52 26.14 -9.78
N TYR A 321 26.25 27.02 -9.10
CA TYR A 321 27.64 27.33 -9.40
C TYR A 321 28.49 26.90 -8.21
N PHE A 322 29.55 26.14 -8.46
CA PHE A 322 30.44 25.76 -7.38
C PHE A 322 31.17 27.00 -6.84
N GLY A 323 30.95 27.29 -5.56
CA GLY A 323 31.68 28.34 -4.87
C GLY A 323 33.12 27.90 -4.59
N GLY A 324 33.99 28.84 -4.20
CA GLY A 324 35.33 28.52 -3.71
C GLY A 324 35.35 27.74 -2.38
N ASN A 325 34.20 27.25 -1.90
CA ASN A 325 34.03 26.56 -0.63
C ASN A 325 34.34 25.05 -0.73
N THR A 326 34.23 24.44 -1.92
CA THR A 326 34.73 23.10 -2.19
C THR A 326 36.07 23.15 -2.93
N PRO A 327 37.04 22.28 -2.60
CA PRO A 327 38.24 22.09 -3.40
C PRO A 327 37.90 21.82 -4.87
N ALA A 328 38.67 22.41 -5.76
CA ALA A 328 38.58 22.12 -7.19
C ALA A 328 39.02 20.67 -7.42
N GLY A 329 38.09 19.83 -7.85
CA GLY A 329 38.33 18.43 -8.17
C GLY A 329 37.37 17.93 -9.25
N THR A 330 37.63 16.73 -9.74
CA THR A 330 36.87 16.10 -10.84
C THR A 330 35.95 14.98 -10.35
N LYS A 331 35.98 14.63 -9.06
CA LYS A 331 35.17 13.54 -8.50
C LYS A 331 33.88 14.09 -7.94
N ILE A 332 32.80 13.93 -8.69
CA ILE A 332 31.48 14.43 -8.33
C ILE A 332 30.70 13.41 -7.53
N ARG A 333 30.02 13.87 -6.48
CA ARG A 333 28.99 13.09 -5.78
C ARG A 333 27.80 13.94 -5.43
N THR A 334 26.65 13.29 -5.30
CA THR A 334 25.45 13.87 -4.68
C THR A 334 25.19 13.20 -3.33
N ARG A 335 24.75 13.99 -2.36
CA ARG A 335 24.19 13.49 -1.10
C ARG A 335 22.78 14.02 -0.94
N ILE A 336 21.86 13.13 -0.67
CA ILE A 336 20.44 13.41 -0.49
C ILE A 336 20.07 13.02 0.94
N GLU A 337 19.58 13.98 1.70
CA GLU A 337 19.04 13.77 3.05
C GLU A 337 17.53 13.82 2.97
N MET A 338 16.90 12.65 3.02
CA MET A 338 15.46 12.47 2.91
C MET A 338 14.82 12.44 4.30
N PRO A 339 13.76 13.23 4.58
CA PRO A 339 13.06 13.17 5.87
C PRO A 339 12.34 11.83 6.07
N ASP A 340 11.95 11.57 7.33
CA ASP A 340 11.19 10.37 7.67
C ASP A 340 9.90 10.26 6.84
N LYS A 341 9.62 9.04 6.36
CA LYS A 341 8.48 8.66 5.52
C LYS A 341 8.45 9.32 4.14
N SER A 342 9.60 9.73 3.61
CA SER A 342 9.72 10.18 2.22
C SER A 342 10.30 9.10 1.31
N GLU A 343 9.99 9.23 0.03
CA GLU A 343 10.46 8.37 -1.04
C GLU A 343 11.15 9.21 -2.11
N LEU A 344 12.28 8.72 -2.62
CA LEU A 344 12.96 9.26 -3.79
C LEU A 344 12.78 8.29 -4.94
N LEU A 345 12.19 8.77 -6.03
CA LEU A 345 11.86 7.96 -7.21
C LEU A 345 12.98 7.97 -8.24
N ASN A 346 13.68 9.10 -8.37
CA ASN A 346 14.86 9.23 -9.22
C ASN A 346 15.62 10.51 -8.87
N TYR A 347 16.85 10.61 -9.38
CA TYR A 347 17.48 11.90 -9.59
C TYR A 347 18.25 11.92 -10.91
N GLY A 348 18.47 13.12 -11.43
CA GLY A 348 19.41 13.36 -12.51
C GLY A 348 20.30 14.54 -12.19
N LEU A 349 21.60 14.35 -12.34
CA LEU A 349 22.60 15.40 -12.19
C LEU A 349 23.22 15.69 -13.55
N THR A 350 23.32 16.96 -13.91
CA THR A 350 24.04 17.39 -15.12
C THR A 350 25.01 18.53 -14.78
N TRP A 351 26.17 18.58 -15.45
CA TRP A 351 27.23 19.54 -15.13
C TRP A 351 28.09 19.93 -16.36
N SER A 352 28.91 20.97 -16.18
CA SER A 352 29.97 21.39 -17.12
C SER A 352 31.17 22.00 -16.44
#